data_AF-A0A942SRE0-F1
#
_entry.id   AF-A0A942SRE0-F1
#
_cell.length_a   1.000
_cell.length_b   1.000
_cell.length_c   1.000
_cell.angle_alpha   90.00
_cell.angle_beta   90.00
_cell.angle_gamma   90.00
#
_symmetry.space_group_name_H-M   'P 1'
#
loop_
_entity.id
_entity.type
_entity.pdbx_description
1 polymer ?
#
loop_
_entity_poly.entity_id
_entity_poly.type
_entity_poly.pdbx_seq_one_letter_code
_entity_poly.pdbx_strand_id
1 'polypeptide(L)' 'MKKFLIEGAIYGFLIGLAIGLLFVKYKTITFDSGIYTTSYKPISEYIIILLRCGVIVSILGCLSGFVFFQRKK' A
#
# COMPACT_ATOMS: atom_id res chain seq x y z
N MET A 1 -18.38 -17.79 0.98
CA MET A 1 -17.65 -17.14 -0.13
C MET A 1 -17.66 -15.62 -0.04
N LYS A 2 -18.79 -14.91 -0.20
CA LYS A 2 -18.82 -13.43 -0.19
C LYS A 2 -18.16 -12.79 1.04
N LYS A 3 -18.48 -13.26 2.26
CA LYS A 3 -17.95 -12.69 3.51
C LYS A 3 -16.41 -12.78 3.61
N PHE A 4 -15.86 -13.96 3.36
CA PHE A 4 -14.41 -14.21 3.37
C PHE A 4 -13.64 -13.36 2.34
N LEU A 5 -14.24 -13.16 1.17
CA LEU A 5 -13.62 -12.41 0.07
C LEU A 5 -13.63 -10.89 0.35
N ILE A 6 -14.70 -10.40 0.97
CA ILE A 6 -14.82 -9.01 1.45
C ILE A 6 -13.84 -8.76 2.60
N GLU A 7 -13.78 -9.67 3.57
CA GLU A 7 -12.84 -9.60 4.69
C GLU A 7 -11.40 -9.57 4.17
N GLY A 8 -11.02 -10.49 3.27
CA GLY A 8 -9.69 -10.50 2.64
C GLY A 8 -9.34 -9.22 1.88
N ALA A 9 -10.30 -8.62 1.19
CA ALA A 9 -10.10 -7.34 0.49
C ALA A 9 -9.91 -6.17 1.46
N ILE A 10 -10.71 -6.09 2.52
CA ILE A 10 -10.63 -5.01 3.54
C ILE A 10 -9.32 -5.14 4.33
N TYR A 11 -9.00 -6.34 4.83
CA TYR A 11 -7.75 -6.57 5.56
C TYR A 11 -6.53 -6.36 4.66
N GLY A 12 -6.58 -6.82 3.40
CA GLY A 12 -5.52 -6.55 2.43
C GLY A 12 -5.35 -5.05 2.15
N PHE A 13 -6.44 -4.29 2.08
CA PHE A 13 -6.37 -2.84 1.88
C PHE A 13 -5.74 -2.11 3.08
N LEU A 14 -6.15 -2.45 4.30
CA LEU A 14 -5.60 -1.89 5.54
C LEU A 14 -4.11 -2.20 5.70
N ILE A 15 -3.71 -3.44 5.43
CA ILE A 15 -2.30 -3.86 5.46
C ILE A 15 -1.51 -3.11 4.38
N GLY A 16 -2.07 -2.96 3.18
CA GLY A 16 -1.43 -2.21 2.10
C GLY A 16 -1.23 -0.73 2.41
N LEU A 17 -2.19 -0.11 3.09
CA LEU A 17 -2.05 1.25 3.61
C LEU A 17 -0.97 1.34 4.68
N ALA A 18 -0.93 0.41 5.64
CA ALA A 18 0.09 0.41 6.69
C ALA A 18 1.50 0.25 6.11
N ILE A 19 1.69 -0.66 5.15
CA ILE A 19 2.96 -0.84 4.44
C ILE A 19 3.30 0.41 3.63
N GLY A 20 2.33 0.97 2.89
CA GLY A 20 2.50 2.21 2.14
C GLY A 20 2.95 3.37 3.04
N LEU A 21 2.39 3.48 4.25
CA LEU A 21 2.73 4.54 5.19
C LEU A 21 4.17 4.43 5.68
N LEU A 22 4.65 3.21 5.92
CA LEU A 22 6.00 2.94 6.42
C LEU A 22 7.08 3.12 5.34
N PHE A 23 6.80 2.71 4.10
CA PHE A 23 7.82 2.64 3.04
C PHE A 23 7.79 3.80 2.06
N VAL A 24 6.65 4.49 1.90
CA VAL A 24 6.58 5.64 0.98
C VAL A 24 7.29 6.82 1.62
N LYS A 25 8.37 7.27 0.97
CA LYS A 25 9.11 8.46 1.39
C LYS A 25 8.28 9.72 1.13
N TYR A 26 8.07 10.50 2.19
CA TYR A 26 7.38 11.80 2.13
C TYR A 26 8.29 12.96 1.70
N LYS A 27 9.61 12.77 1.79
CA LYS A 27 10.62 13.75 1.37
C LYS A 27 11.75 13.09 0.62
N THR A 28 12.34 13.85 -0.30
CA THR A 28 13.58 13.50 -0.99
C THR A 28 14.66 14.46 -0.52
N ILE A 29 15.79 13.91 -0.08
CA ILE A 29 16.98 14.70 0.28
C ILE A 29 17.95 14.52 -0.86
N THR A 30 18.21 15.59 -1.59
CA THR A 30 19.20 15.62 -2.68
C THR A 30 20.43 16.35 -2.17
N PHE A 31 21.60 15.73 -2.32
CA PHE A 31 22.87 16.39 -2.06
C PHE A 31 23.44 16.85 -3.38
N ASP A 32 23.49 18.16 -3.59
CA ASP A 32 24.08 18.75 -4.77
C ASP A 32 25.05 19.85 -4.34
N SER A 33 26.26 19.82 -4.90
CA SER A 33 27.24 20.90 -4.80
C SER A 33 27.56 21.36 -3.36
N GLY A 34 27.57 20.43 -2.39
CA GLY A 34 27.89 20.72 -0.99
C GLY A 34 26.70 21.16 -0.13
N ILE A 35 25.49 21.25 -0.70
CA ILE A 35 24.28 21.71 -0.02
C ILE A 35 23.24 20.59 0.05
N TYR A 36 22.66 20.38 1.23
CA TYR A 36 21.52 19.48 1.41
C TYR A 36 20.23 20.20 1.02
N THR A 37 19.61 19.77 -0.07
CA THR A 37 18.28 20.26 -0.47
C THR A 37 17.22 19.26 -0.03
N THR A 38 16.23 19.72 0.74
CA THR A 38 15.08 18.90 1.16
C THR A 38 13.87 19.29 0.34
N SER A 39 13.46 18.42 -0.58
CA SER A 39 12.22 18.59 -1.34
C SER A 39 11.12 17.75 -0.71
N TYR A 40 10.06 18.40 -0.24
CA TYR A 40 8.86 17.73 0.23
C TYR A 40 8.01 17.33 -0.95
N LYS A 41 7.47 16.11 -0.92
CA LYS A 41 6.57 15.65 -1.96
C LYS A 41 5.19 16.33 -1.79
N PRO A 42 4.49 16.69 -2.87
CA PRO A 42 3.12 17.16 -2.77
C PRO A 42 2.27 16.12 -2.03
N ILE A 43 1.45 16.58 -1.08
CA ILE A 43 0.59 15.71 -0.27
C ILE A 43 -0.33 14.87 -1.17
N SER A 44 -0.81 15.45 -2.28
CA SER A 44 -1.62 14.76 -3.28
C SER A 44 -0.88 13.55 -3.88
N GLU A 45 0.36 13.71 -4.33
CA GLU A 45 1.14 12.61 -4.89
C GLU A 45 1.45 11.53 -3.85
N TYR A 46 1.72 11.93 -2.60
CA TYR A 46 1.96 11.00 -1.52
C TYR A 46 0.72 10.12 -1.24
N ILE A 47 -0.47 10.75 -1.13
CA ILE A 47 -1.74 10.04 -0.93
C ILE A 47 -2.04 9.09 -2.09
N ILE A 48 -1.80 9.52 -3.34
CA ILE A 48 -2.02 8.68 -4.53
C ILE A 48 -1.17 7.41 -4.47
N ILE A 49 0.10 7.52 -4.06
CA ILE A 49 1.00 6.36 -3.95
C ILE A 49 0.55 5.42 -2.82
N LEU A 50 0.13 5.97 -1.68
CA LEU A 50 -0.43 5.22 -0.56
C LEU A 50 -1.68 4.44 -0.97
N LEU A 51 -2.62 5.10 -1.66
CA LEU A 51 -3.82 4.46 -2.17
C LEU A 51 -3.47 3.33 -3.14
N ARG A 52 -2.49 3.56 -4.03
CA ARG A 52 -2.03 2.55 -4.99
C ARG A 52 -1.47 1.32 -4.28
N CYS A 53 -0.65 1.50 -3.25
CA CYS A 53 -0.18 0.39 -2.40
C CYS A 53 -1.34 -0.35 -1.74
N GLY A 54 -2.30 0.38 -1.16
CA GLY A 54 -3.52 -0.19 -0.57
C GLY A 54 -4.30 -1.08 -1.55
N VAL A 55 -4.55 -0.58 -2.76
CA VAL A 55 -5.28 -1.32 -3.81
C VAL A 55 -4.52 -2.58 -4.24
N ILE A 56 -3.20 -2.49 -4.47
CA ILE A 56 -2.39 -3.64 -4.89
C ILE A 56 -2.44 -4.75 -3.83
N VAL A 57 -2.24 -4.40 -2.55
CA VAL A 57 -2.26 -5.39 -1.47
C VAL A 57 -3.68 -5.90 -1.19
N SER A 58 -4.71 -5.08 -1.40
CA SER A 58 -6.11 -5.53 -1.32
C SER A 58 -6.43 -6.62 -2.34
N ILE A 59 -5.95 -6.46 -3.58
CA ILE A 59 -6.11 -7.47 -4.64
C ILE A 59 -5.36 -8.76 -4.26
N LEU A 60 -4.14 -8.66 -3.74
CA LEU A 60 -3.37 -9.81 -3.25
C LEU A 60 -4.05 -10.49 -2.03
N GLY A 61 -4.65 -9.71 -1.14
CA GLY A 61 -5.44 -10.20 0.00
C GLY A 61 -6.70 -10.95 -0.47
N CYS A 62 -7.35 -10.45 -1.51
CA CYS A 62 -8.50 -11.10 -2.13
C CYS A 62 -8.11 -12.44 -2.79
N LEU A 63 -7.02 -12.46 -3.55
CA LEU A 63 -6.49 -13.66 -4.19
C LEU A 63 -6.05 -14.72 -3.17
N SER A 64 -5.34 -14.32 -2.12
CA SER A 64 -4.89 -15.24 -1.07
C SER A 64 -6.08 -15.81 -0.27
N GLY A 65 -7.10 -14.99 0.02
CA GLY A 65 -8.35 -15.45 0.61
C GLY A 65 -9.11 -16.45 -0.27
N PHE A 66 -9.13 -16.23 -1.59
CA PHE A 66 -9.74 -17.16 -2.54
C PHE A 66 -8.99 -18.50 -2.62
N VAL A 67 -7.65 -18.47 -2.68
CA VAL A 67 -6.80 -19.68 -2.70
C VAL A 67 -6.95 -20.48 -1.40
N PHE A 68 -6.97 -19.82 -0.25
CA PHE A 68 -7.19 -20.49 1.04
C PHE A 68 -8.58 -21.12 1.11
N PHE A 69 -9.61 -20.46 0.57
CA PHE A 69 -10.96 -21.01 0.51
C PHE A 69 -11.04 -22.26 -0.38
N GLN A 70 -10.39 -22.23 -1.55
CA GLN A 70 -10.33 -23.39 -2.46
C GLN A 70 -9.59 -24.58 -1.84
N ARG A 71 -8.52 -24.34 -1.08
CA ARG A 71 -7.77 -25.41 -0.38
C ARG A 71 -8.53 -26.04 0.79
N LYS A 72 -9.54 -25.36 1.34
CA LYS A 72 -10.33 -25.86 2.48
C LYS A 72 -11.57 -26.65 2.06
N LYS A 73 -11.86 -26.72 0.76
CA LYS A 73 -13.01 -27.40 0.17
C LYS A 73 -12.57 -28.72 -0.45
#